data_AF-A0A3S0S7A8-F1
#
_entry.id   AF-A0A3S0S7A8-F1
#
_cell.length_a   1.000
_cell.length_b   1.000
_cell.length_c   1.000
_cell.angle_alpha   90.00
_cell.angle_beta   90.00
_cell.angle_gamma   90.00
#
_symmetry.space_group_name_H-M   'P 1'
#
loop_
_entity.id
_entity.type
_entity.pdbx_description
1 polymer ?
#
loop_
_entity_poly.entity_id
_entity_poly.type
_entity_poly.pdbx_seq_one_letter_code
_entity_poly.pdbx_strand_id
1 'polypeptide(L)'
;MNVIGTGDTLDMSSGTIYGANSDLFTVNGSGDTIENGTSSVTNIAGSNDTISYDGASSTVTVTGSSDTIGTANGVSHDTVSLSSGDKGDVINGSYDTLNAANQVSFALNGNDDTVKGSDDQISLSGQGDIIDVSHATVDVSGDDSVTINGSDDKIVGGNGDSITVTGTDDTVDVSDSSVTIDGTNTGDYVSGSGDTGSNWDDPTGSGGYIDPGAGYYGYGLTRWQNRDPGAAKIAAAEHSDSVYEGAKWADKTITWSFASAGNGFSDAISDVAERAAIEQAFQSWAKASGLNFDEVAAGNAADIEVGFSHLNPASTNEIGLTKYGKKKGVLTGTQAKLEDPNEAPLAANASGQLAYANTDATFEQVALHEIGHALGLADTDAAGSVMNAVLNADNQGLSTTDIANVQGLYANVSASSGAVSLSQVHRLVQAMSTFDAGEQGVDLSPMPETYLLKEPMLASRFSHAHAA
;
A
#
# COMPACT_ATOMS: atom_id res chain seq x y z
N MET A 1 -27.36 -31.66 -26.95
CA MET A 1 -28.37 -32.56 -26.36
C MET A 1 -29.62 -31.72 -26.13
N ASN A 2 -30.80 -32.24 -26.47
CA ASN A 2 -32.04 -31.53 -26.15
C ASN A 2 -32.55 -32.06 -24.81
N VAL A 3 -32.77 -31.14 -23.88
CA VAL A 3 -33.37 -31.37 -22.56
C VAL A 3 -34.82 -30.89 -22.65
N ILE A 4 -35.76 -31.62 -22.04
CA ILE A 4 -37.18 -31.23 -21.99
C ILE A 4 -37.74 -31.72 -20.66
N GLY A 5 -38.23 -30.80 -19.84
CA GLY A 5 -38.86 -31.11 -18.56
C GLY A 5 -38.06 -30.63 -17.34
N THR A 6 -38.33 -31.23 -16.18
CA THR A 6 -37.77 -30.78 -14.90
C THR A 6 -36.95 -31.87 -14.21
N GLY A 7 -35.77 -31.51 -13.71
CA GLY A 7 -34.93 -32.34 -12.86
C GLY A 7 -33.85 -33.16 -13.57
N ASP A 8 -33.53 -32.85 -14.82
CA ASP A 8 -32.44 -33.53 -15.54
C ASP A 8 -31.07 -33.17 -14.95
N THR A 9 -30.15 -34.13 -14.90
CA THR A 9 -28.76 -33.92 -14.47
C THR A 9 -27.83 -34.42 -15.57
N LEU A 10 -26.93 -33.54 -16.02
CA LEU A 10 -26.05 -33.75 -17.17
C LEU A 10 -24.60 -33.78 -16.70
N ASP A 11 -23.98 -34.96 -16.73
CA ASP A 11 -22.56 -35.16 -16.38
C ASP A 11 -21.61 -35.05 -17.60
N MET A 12 -22.06 -34.41 -18.68
CA MET A 12 -21.24 -34.24 -19.89
C MET A 12 -20.28 -33.07 -19.73
N SER A 13 -19.25 -33.00 -20.58
CA SER A 13 -18.30 -31.88 -20.61
C SER A 13 -17.98 -31.56 -22.07
N SER A 14 -17.73 -30.28 -22.37
CA SER A 14 -17.46 -29.80 -23.74
C SER A 14 -18.58 -30.11 -24.73
N GLY A 15 -19.81 -30.21 -24.24
CA GLY A 15 -21.03 -30.45 -24.99
C GLY A 15 -21.80 -29.18 -25.30
N THR A 16 -22.87 -29.33 -26.08
CA THR A 16 -23.87 -28.27 -26.28
C THR A 16 -25.21 -28.76 -25.78
N ILE A 17 -25.90 -27.98 -24.97
CA ILE A 17 -27.15 -28.31 -24.29
C ILE A 17 -28.22 -27.33 -24.79
N TYR A 18 -29.35 -27.86 -25.25
CA TYR A 18 -30.49 -27.08 -25.72
C TYR A 18 -31.68 -27.35 -24.79
N GLY A 19 -32.14 -26.34 -24.09
CA GLY A 19 -33.37 -26.37 -23.29
C GLY A 19 -34.55 -25.75 -24.02
N ALA A 20 -35.74 -26.00 -23.51
CA ALA A 20 -36.99 -25.35 -23.89
C ALA A 20 -37.47 -24.41 -22.78
N ASN A 21 -38.52 -23.64 -23.05
CA ASN A 21 -39.08 -22.74 -22.04
C ASN A 21 -39.56 -23.52 -20.80
N SER A 22 -39.24 -22.99 -19.62
CA SER A 22 -39.62 -23.57 -18.32
C SER A 22 -38.96 -24.90 -17.98
N ASP A 23 -37.81 -25.20 -18.59
CA ASP A 23 -37.02 -26.37 -18.23
C ASP A 23 -36.25 -26.14 -16.93
N LEU A 24 -35.92 -27.24 -16.25
CA LEU A 24 -35.06 -27.25 -15.06
C LEU A 24 -34.03 -28.37 -15.21
N PHE A 25 -32.74 -28.02 -15.24
CA PHE A 25 -31.67 -29.00 -15.28
C PHE A 25 -30.38 -28.54 -14.58
N THR A 26 -29.55 -29.52 -14.24
CA THR A 26 -28.23 -29.34 -13.62
C THR A 26 -27.14 -29.83 -14.56
N VAL A 27 -26.08 -29.05 -14.74
CA VAL A 27 -24.90 -29.37 -15.55
C VAL A 27 -23.70 -29.55 -14.61
N ASN A 28 -23.18 -30.77 -14.51
CA ASN A 28 -22.10 -31.11 -13.58
C ASN A 28 -20.70 -31.10 -14.20
N GLY A 29 -20.60 -31.32 -15.52
CA GLY A 29 -19.31 -31.26 -16.18
C GLY A 29 -19.04 -29.88 -16.77
N SER A 30 -17.83 -29.71 -17.31
CA SER A 30 -17.22 -28.40 -17.58
C SER A 30 -17.08 -28.12 -19.08
N GLY A 31 -16.99 -26.85 -19.45
CA GLY A 31 -16.73 -26.42 -20.83
C GLY A 31 -17.94 -26.55 -21.77
N ASP A 32 -19.14 -26.69 -21.22
CA ASP A 32 -20.37 -26.85 -21.97
C ASP A 32 -20.90 -25.50 -22.51
N THR A 33 -21.61 -25.55 -23.63
CA THR A 33 -22.38 -24.41 -24.15
C THR A 33 -23.87 -24.68 -23.95
N ILE A 34 -24.60 -23.74 -23.36
CA ILE A 34 -26.00 -23.89 -22.99
C ILE A 34 -26.83 -22.84 -23.74
N GLU A 35 -27.88 -23.30 -24.43
CA GLU A 35 -28.94 -22.48 -25.04
C GLU A 35 -30.29 -22.94 -24.48
N ASN A 36 -30.80 -22.25 -23.46
CA ASN A 36 -32.04 -22.55 -22.77
C ASN A 36 -33.22 -21.67 -23.27
N GLY A 37 -34.45 -22.04 -22.93
CA GLY A 37 -35.64 -21.24 -23.21
C GLY A 37 -36.00 -20.30 -22.06
N THR A 38 -36.97 -19.40 -22.28
CA THR A 38 -37.41 -18.42 -21.28
C THR A 38 -37.97 -19.06 -20.01
N SER A 39 -37.84 -18.36 -18.87
CA SER A 39 -38.39 -18.78 -17.57
C SER A 39 -37.90 -20.15 -17.10
N SER A 40 -36.65 -20.48 -17.41
CA SER A 40 -36.03 -21.76 -17.08
C SER A 40 -35.13 -21.65 -15.85
N VAL A 41 -34.72 -22.79 -15.32
CA VAL A 41 -33.78 -22.87 -14.19
C VAL A 41 -32.59 -23.73 -14.58
N THR A 42 -31.40 -23.14 -14.56
CA THR A 42 -30.15 -23.81 -14.91
C THR A 42 -29.24 -23.82 -13.69
N ASN A 43 -28.84 -25.00 -13.22
CA ASN A 43 -27.81 -25.13 -12.18
C ASN A 43 -26.50 -25.57 -12.81
N ILE A 44 -25.43 -24.80 -12.62
CA ILE A 44 -24.09 -25.10 -13.12
C ILE A 44 -23.20 -25.46 -11.94
N ALA A 45 -22.78 -26.71 -11.91
CA ALA A 45 -21.76 -27.23 -11.00
C ALA A 45 -20.43 -27.49 -11.69
N GLY A 46 -20.43 -27.46 -13.02
CA GLY A 46 -19.24 -27.42 -13.85
C GLY A 46 -18.46 -26.12 -13.72
N SER A 47 -17.59 -25.87 -14.69
CA SER A 47 -16.72 -24.70 -14.70
C SER A 47 -16.34 -24.43 -16.15
N ASN A 48 -16.05 -23.18 -16.51
CA ASN A 48 -15.80 -22.78 -17.90
C ASN A 48 -16.97 -23.05 -18.85
N ASP A 49 -18.19 -23.10 -18.31
CA ASP A 49 -19.42 -23.25 -19.06
C ASP A 49 -19.86 -21.90 -19.65
N THR A 50 -20.60 -21.93 -20.75
CA THR A 50 -21.09 -20.73 -21.43
C THR A 50 -22.58 -20.85 -21.68
N ILE A 51 -23.37 -20.05 -20.99
CA ILE A 51 -24.80 -19.88 -21.27
C ILE A 51 -24.95 -18.80 -22.34
N SER A 52 -25.00 -19.23 -23.61
CA SER A 52 -25.14 -18.30 -24.74
C SER A 52 -26.56 -17.74 -24.87
N TYR A 53 -27.55 -18.37 -24.23
CA TYR A 53 -28.90 -17.86 -24.11
C TYR A 53 -29.56 -18.62 -22.97
N ASP A 54 -29.95 -17.96 -21.91
CA ASP A 54 -30.80 -18.46 -20.81
C ASP A 54 -32.27 -18.14 -21.06
N GLY A 55 -32.53 -17.10 -21.85
CA GLY A 55 -33.87 -16.64 -22.19
C GLY A 55 -34.54 -15.92 -21.04
N ALA A 56 -35.28 -14.87 -21.35
CA ALA A 56 -35.71 -13.91 -20.33
C ALA A 56 -36.48 -14.51 -19.14
N SER A 57 -36.30 -13.88 -17.97
CA SER A 57 -36.88 -14.24 -16.68
C SER A 57 -36.51 -15.64 -16.19
N SER A 58 -35.32 -16.12 -16.54
CA SER A 58 -34.73 -17.37 -16.09
C SER A 58 -33.95 -17.22 -14.79
N THR A 59 -33.60 -18.35 -14.20
CA THR A 59 -32.73 -18.41 -13.01
C THR A 59 -31.51 -19.27 -13.32
N VAL A 60 -30.34 -18.73 -13.04
CA VAL A 60 -29.06 -19.44 -13.17
C VAL A 60 -28.42 -19.52 -11.79
N THR A 61 -28.08 -20.72 -11.34
CA THR A 61 -27.30 -20.91 -10.11
C THR A 61 -25.95 -21.51 -10.48
N VAL A 62 -24.88 -20.86 -10.04
CA VAL A 62 -23.51 -21.25 -10.33
C VAL A 62 -22.80 -21.64 -9.04
N THR A 63 -22.12 -22.78 -9.08
CA THR A 63 -21.35 -23.34 -7.95
C THR A 63 -19.92 -23.69 -8.33
N GLY A 64 -19.58 -23.69 -9.61
CA GLY A 64 -18.21 -23.79 -10.08
C GLY A 64 -17.86 -22.58 -10.93
N SER A 65 -16.62 -22.50 -11.36
CA SER A 65 -16.00 -21.20 -11.62
C SER A 65 -15.73 -20.91 -13.09
N SER A 66 -15.53 -19.64 -13.41
CA SER A 66 -15.14 -19.14 -14.73
C SER A 66 -16.20 -19.38 -15.80
N ASP A 67 -17.46 -19.32 -15.41
CA ASP A 67 -18.61 -19.48 -16.29
C ASP A 67 -18.98 -18.14 -16.95
N THR A 68 -19.50 -18.20 -18.16
CA THR A 68 -20.01 -17.02 -18.88
C THR A 68 -21.51 -17.12 -19.03
N ILE A 69 -22.24 -16.13 -18.51
CA ILE A 69 -23.70 -16.10 -18.48
C ILE A 69 -24.21 -14.98 -19.37
N GLY A 70 -25.13 -15.33 -20.26
CA GLY A 70 -25.73 -14.41 -21.22
C GLY A 70 -24.81 -14.04 -22.37
N THR A 71 -25.38 -13.29 -23.32
CA THR A 71 -24.66 -12.67 -24.43
C THR A 71 -24.54 -11.17 -24.21
N ALA A 72 -23.41 -10.60 -24.61
CA ALA A 72 -23.24 -9.14 -24.62
C ALA A 72 -24.42 -8.46 -25.35
N ASN A 73 -25.15 -7.60 -24.63
CA ASN A 73 -26.35 -6.85 -25.06
C ASN A 73 -27.69 -7.63 -25.06
N GLY A 74 -27.79 -8.76 -24.36
CA GLY A 74 -29.06 -9.44 -24.15
C GLY A 74 -29.87 -8.77 -23.04
N VAL A 75 -31.11 -8.35 -23.30
CA VAL A 75 -32.05 -7.99 -22.22
C VAL A 75 -32.67 -9.27 -21.67
N SER A 76 -32.28 -9.65 -20.46
CA SER A 76 -32.58 -10.97 -19.87
C SER A 76 -33.62 -10.86 -18.75
N HIS A 77 -33.50 -9.91 -17.81
CA HIS A 77 -34.33 -9.90 -16.58
C HIS A 77 -34.21 -11.21 -15.78
N ASP A 78 -33.02 -11.78 -15.78
CA ASP A 78 -32.72 -13.06 -15.19
C ASP A 78 -32.27 -12.89 -13.74
N THR A 79 -32.35 -13.99 -12.98
CA THR A 79 -31.78 -14.06 -11.64
C THR A 79 -30.57 -14.98 -11.67
N VAL A 80 -29.39 -14.42 -11.43
CA VAL A 80 -28.15 -15.19 -11.32
C VAL A 80 -27.77 -15.31 -9.84
N SER A 81 -27.33 -16.48 -9.41
CA SER A 81 -26.86 -16.72 -8.05
C SER A 81 -25.48 -17.38 -8.08
N LEU A 82 -24.50 -16.76 -7.44
CA LEU A 82 -23.11 -17.25 -7.38
C LEU A 82 -22.82 -17.76 -5.97
N SER A 83 -22.15 -18.91 -5.87
CA SER A 83 -21.90 -19.57 -4.59
C SER A 83 -20.68 -19.00 -3.86
N SER A 84 -20.58 -19.22 -2.56
CA SER A 84 -19.51 -18.63 -1.74
C SER A 84 -18.12 -19.05 -2.24
N GLY A 85 -17.22 -18.08 -2.45
CA GLY A 85 -15.85 -18.33 -2.90
C GLY A 85 -15.70 -18.57 -4.40
N ASP A 86 -16.76 -18.40 -5.20
CA ASP A 86 -16.73 -18.56 -6.65
C ASP A 86 -15.93 -17.46 -7.36
N LYS A 87 -15.29 -17.77 -8.50
CA LYS A 87 -14.31 -16.87 -9.12
C LYS A 87 -14.27 -16.91 -10.64
N GLY A 88 -14.21 -15.73 -11.23
CA GLY A 88 -13.92 -15.53 -12.66
C GLY A 88 -15.14 -15.63 -13.55
N ASP A 89 -16.34 -15.66 -12.98
CA ASP A 89 -17.58 -15.67 -13.77
C ASP A 89 -17.81 -14.34 -14.47
N VAL A 90 -18.45 -14.38 -15.62
CA VAL A 90 -18.72 -13.21 -16.46
C VAL A 90 -20.20 -13.15 -16.79
N ILE A 91 -20.86 -12.09 -16.36
CA ILE A 91 -22.30 -11.88 -16.52
C ILE A 91 -22.48 -10.76 -17.55
N ASN A 92 -23.07 -11.10 -18.70
CA ASN A 92 -23.19 -10.18 -19.85
C ASN A 92 -24.63 -9.70 -20.13
N GLY A 93 -25.62 -10.35 -19.53
CA GLY A 93 -27.03 -9.97 -19.67
C GLY A 93 -27.32 -8.64 -18.96
N SER A 94 -28.35 -7.93 -19.42
CA SER A 94 -28.79 -6.64 -18.88
C SER A 94 -30.17 -6.79 -18.21
N TYR A 95 -30.45 -5.90 -17.24
CA TYR A 95 -31.64 -5.89 -16.39
C TYR A 95 -31.73 -7.07 -15.42
N ASP A 96 -30.61 -7.68 -15.10
CA ASP A 96 -30.54 -8.90 -14.31
C ASP A 96 -30.42 -8.59 -12.81
N THR A 97 -30.85 -9.56 -11.99
CA THR A 97 -30.63 -9.55 -10.55
C THR A 97 -29.58 -10.60 -10.21
N LEU A 98 -28.44 -10.16 -9.69
CA LEU A 98 -27.36 -11.02 -9.25
C LEU A 98 -27.35 -11.12 -7.73
N ASN A 99 -27.34 -12.34 -7.21
CA ASN A 99 -27.14 -12.63 -5.79
C ASN A 99 -25.80 -13.35 -5.62
N ALA A 100 -24.77 -12.59 -5.24
CA ALA A 100 -23.48 -13.14 -4.86
C ALA A 100 -23.51 -13.55 -3.37
N ALA A 101 -23.08 -14.77 -3.07
CA ALA A 101 -22.68 -15.12 -1.70
C ALA A 101 -21.32 -14.49 -1.37
N ASN A 102 -20.81 -14.66 -0.15
CA ASN A 102 -19.57 -13.99 0.26
C ASN A 102 -18.31 -14.48 -0.49
N GLN A 103 -17.35 -13.57 -0.66
CA GLN A 103 -16.02 -13.83 -1.23
C GLN A 103 -16.06 -14.29 -2.70
N VAL A 104 -17.03 -13.79 -3.47
CA VAL A 104 -17.18 -14.08 -4.90
C VAL A 104 -16.39 -13.06 -5.72
N SER A 105 -15.82 -13.51 -6.84
CA SER A 105 -15.18 -12.63 -7.83
C SER A 105 -15.79 -12.82 -9.21
N PHE A 106 -16.32 -11.77 -9.81
CA PHE A 106 -16.99 -11.83 -11.11
C PHE A 106 -16.87 -10.53 -11.89
N ALA A 107 -17.13 -10.60 -13.19
CA ALA A 107 -17.29 -9.45 -14.07
C ALA A 107 -18.77 -9.25 -14.42
N LEU A 108 -19.25 -8.02 -14.32
CA LEU A 108 -20.58 -7.56 -14.69
C LEU A 108 -20.45 -6.61 -15.88
N ASN A 109 -20.78 -7.11 -17.06
CA ASN A 109 -20.68 -6.37 -18.32
C ASN A 109 -22.05 -5.91 -18.83
N GLY A 110 -23.12 -6.32 -18.16
CA GLY A 110 -24.49 -5.97 -18.47
C GLY A 110 -24.79 -4.49 -18.26
N ASN A 111 -26.06 -4.12 -18.27
CA ASN A 111 -26.47 -2.74 -17.98
C ASN A 111 -27.76 -2.83 -17.19
N ASP A 112 -28.03 -1.81 -16.37
CA ASP A 112 -29.23 -1.71 -15.55
C ASP A 112 -29.43 -2.94 -14.63
N ASP A 113 -28.34 -3.54 -14.17
CA ASP A 113 -28.34 -4.73 -13.33
C ASP A 113 -28.43 -4.36 -11.85
N THR A 114 -28.92 -5.30 -11.03
CA THR A 114 -28.92 -5.18 -9.57
C THR A 114 -28.10 -6.30 -8.94
N VAL A 115 -27.05 -5.95 -8.22
CA VAL A 115 -26.20 -6.90 -7.50
C VAL A 115 -26.48 -6.83 -6.00
N LYS A 116 -26.49 -7.99 -5.34
CA LYS A 116 -26.51 -8.13 -3.89
C LYS A 116 -25.40 -9.04 -3.41
N GLY A 117 -24.68 -8.65 -2.36
CA GLY A 117 -23.56 -9.44 -1.86
C GLY A 117 -22.85 -8.81 -0.66
N SER A 118 -21.69 -9.37 -0.30
CA SER A 118 -20.79 -8.84 0.72
C SER A 118 -19.43 -9.53 0.63
N ASP A 119 -18.33 -8.84 0.95
CA ASP A 119 -16.97 -9.37 0.84
C ASP A 119 -16.55 -9.75 -0.60
N ASP A 120 -17.16 -9.13 -1.62
CA ASP A 120 -17.04 -9.54 -3.02
C ASP A 120 -16.05 -8.68 -3.83
N GLN A 121 -15.61 -9.20 -4.97
CA GLN A 121 -14.72 -8.54 -5.93
C GLN A 121 -15.42 -8.42 -7.28
N ILE A 122 -15.86 -7.21 -7.63
CA ILE A 122 -16.74 -6.95 -8.77
C ILE A 122 -15.95 -6.14 -9.80
N SER A 123 -15.78 -6.67 -11.01
CA SER A 123 -15.33 -5.88 -12.16
C SER A 123 -16.56 -5.43 -12.94
N LEU A 124 -16.78 -4.13 -13.04
CA LEU A 124 -17.96 -3.52 -13.64
C LEU A 124 -17.56 -2.83 -14.94
N SER A 125 -18.29 -3.08 -16.02
CA SER A 125 -18.15 -2.32 -17.28
C SER A 125 -19.50 -1.89 -17.86
N GLY A 126 -20.53 -1.91 -17.00
CA GLY A 126 -21.92 -1.71 -17.31
C GLY A 126 -22.43 -0.35 -16.87
N GLN A 127 -23.47 0.14 -17.53
CA GLN A 127 -24.13 1.40 -17.17
C GLN A 127 -25.47 1.14 -16.47
N GLY A 128 -25.77 1.97 -15.48
CA GLY A 128 -27.06 2.01 -14.80
C GLY A 128 -27.17 1.01 -13.65
N ASP A 129 -26.06 0.37 -13.29
CA ASP A 129 -26.05 -0.72 -12.34
C ASP A 129 -26.22 -0.24 -10.90
N ILE A 130 -26.93 -1.04 -10.11
CA ILE A 130 -27.13 -0.84 -8.68
C ILE A 130 -26.45 -1.99 -7.94
N ILE A 131 -25.41 -1.68 -7.19
CA ILE A 131 -24.61 -2.63 -6.43
C ILE A 131 -24.94 -2.44 -4.95
N ASP A 132 -25.65 -3.38 -4.35
CA ASP A 132 -26.07 -3.38 -2.93
C ASP A 132 -25.19 -4.39 -2.17
N VAL A 133 -24.01 -3.93 -1.75
CA VAL A 133 -22.95 -4.77 -1.18
C VAL A 133 -22.43 -4.17 0.13
N SER A 134 -21.48 -4.81 0.79
CA SER A 134 -20.71 -4.22 1.89
C SER A 134 -19.37 -4.95 1.99
N HIS A 135 -18.32 -4.27 2.44
CA HIS A 135 -16.97 -4.84 2.53
C HIS A 135 -16.45 -5.36 1.18
N ALA A 136 -16.97 -4.81 0.06
CA ALA A 136 -16.66 -5.27 -1.29
C ALA A 136 -15.57 -4.41 -1.93
N THR A 137 -14.97 -4.92 -3.01
CA THR A 137 -14.21 -4.11 -3.95
C THR A 137 -14.92 -4.07 -5.29
N VAL A 138 -15.13 -2.87 -5.82
CA VAL A 138 -15.76 -2.61 -7.11
C VAL A 138 -14.77 -1.88 -8.01
N ASP A 139 -14.34 -2.54 -9.09
CA ASP A 139 -13.49 -1.98 -10.15
C ASP A 139 -14.38 -1.53 -11.31
N VAL A 140 -14.60 -0.22 -11.42
CA VAL A 140 -15.42 0.45 -12.43
C VAL A 140 -14.54 0.75 -13.65
N SER A 141 -14.81 0.04 -14.75
CA SER A 141 -13.93 -0.01 -15.90
C SER A 141 -14.57 0.57 -17.16
N GLY A 142 -14.33 1.84 -17.44
CA GLY A 142 -14.85 2.49 -18.63
C GLY A 142 -15.23 3.93 -18.36
N ASP A 143 -16.27 4.38 -19.05
CA ASP A 143 -16.99 5.62 -18.77
C ASP A 143 -18.38 5.19 -18.24
N ASP A 144 -18.43 4.63 -17.03
CA ASP A 144 -19.61 3.91 -16.53
C ASP A 144 -20.45 4.71 -15.53
N SER A 145 -21.69 4.30 -15.31
CA SER A 145 -22.56 4.91 -14.29
C SER A 145 -23.08 3.87 -13.33
N VAL A 146 -22.80 4.02 -12.04
CA VAL A 146 -23.12 3.03 -11.01
C VAL A 146 -23.60 3.68 -9.71
N THR A 147 -24.57 3.03 -9.07
CA THR A 147 -24.93 3.31 -7.67
C THR A 147 -24.43 2.17 -6.80
N ILE A 148 -23.62 2.49 -5.81
CA ILE A 148 -23.06 1.53 -4.86
C ILE A 148 -23.64 1.86 -3.49
N ASN A 149 -24.36 0.92 -2.91
CA ASN A 149 -24.95 1.04 -1.59
C ASN A 149 -24.27 0.02 -0.69
N GLY A 150 -24.07 0.38 0.57
CA GLY A 150 -23.32 -0.48 1.46
C GLY A 150 -22.64 0.26 2.56
N SER A 151 -21.63 -0.38 3.14
CA SER A 151 -20.63 0.25 3.99
C SER A 151 -19.33 -0.51 3.81
N ASP A 152 -18.21 0.14 4.10
CA ASP A 152 -16.87 -0.43 4.05
C ASP A 152 -16.47 -0.89 2.63
N ASP A 153 -17.00 -0.26 1.58
CA ASP A 153 -16.74 -0.63 0.20
C ASP A 153 -15.52 0.12 -0.39
N LYS A 154 -14.73 -0.57 -1.21
CA LYS A 154 -13.60 -0.01 -1.95
C LYS A 154 -13.94 0.08 -3.43
N ILE A 155 -13.93 1.28 -3.96
CA ILE A 155 -14.33 1.59 -5.33
C ILE A 155 -13.10 2.14 -6.05
N VAL A 156 -12.70 1.48 -7.12
CA VAL A 156 -11.59 1.90 -7.98
C VAL A 156 -12.16 2.14 -9.36
N GLY A 157 -11.79 3.23 -10.02
CA GLY A 157 -12.32 3.51 -11.36
C GLY A 157 -11.38 4.33 -12.23
N GLY A 158 -11.78 4.45 -13.49
CA GLY A 158 -11.05 5.12 -14.53
C GLY A 158 -11.47 6.57 -14.70
N ASN A 159 -11.56 6.98 -15.97
CA ASN A 159 -11.89 8.33 -16.38
C ASN A 159 -13.35 8.41 -16.81
N GLY A 160 -14.08 9.44 -16.36
CA GLY A 160 -15.41 9.74 -16.90
C GLY A 160 -16.56 8.96 -16.26
N ASP A 161 -16.32 8.33 -15.11
CA ASP A 161 -17.32 7.56 -14.37
C ASP A 161 -18.35 8.47 -13.68
N SER A 162 -19.53 7.93 -13.43
CA SER A 162 -20.59 8.56 -12.64
C SER A 162 -21.00 7.64 -11.51
N ILE A 163 -20.45 7.90 -10.32
CA ILE A 163 -20.55 7.03 -9.16
C ILE A 163 -21.40 7.73 -8.11
N THR A 164 -22.46 7.06 -7.66
CA THR A 164 -23.20 7.43 -6.45
C THR A 164 -22.92 6.39 -5.39
N VAL A 165 -22.49 6.83 -4.21
CA VAL A 165 -22.23 5.95 -3.07
C VAL A 165 -23.19 6.31 -1.95
N THR A 166 -23.79 5.32 -1.31
CA THR A 166 -24.53 5.50 -0.07
C THR A 166 -23.96 4.56 0.96
N GLY A 167 -23.77 5.04 2.19
CA GLY A 167 -23.15 4.20 3.19
C GLY A 167 -22.40 4.97 4.24
N THR A 168 -21.43 4.28 4.81
CA THR A 168 -20.37 4.85 5.62
C THR A 168 -19.11 4.04 5.39
N ASP A 169 -17.96 4.67 5.64
CA ASP A 169 -16.65 4.03 5.59
C ASP A 169 -16.25 3.53 4.18
N ASP A 170 -16.78 4.17 3.13
CA ASP A 170 -16.52 3.81 1.74
C ASP A 170 -15.31 4.58 1.17
N THR A 171 -14.44 3.90 0.42
CA THR A 171 -13.30 4.52 -0.28
C THR A 171 -13.52 4.54 -1.79
N VAL A 172 -13.36 5.69 -2.43
CA VAL A 172 -13.47 5.88 -3.88
C VAL A 172 -12.15 6.44 -4.42
N ASP A 173 -11.49 5.72 -5.33
CA ASP A 173 -10.27 6.14 -6.04
C ASP A 173 -10.53 6.14 -7.56
N VAL A 174 -10.74 7.33 -8.14
CA VAL A 174 -11.10 7.51 -9.56
C VAL A 174 -10.29 8.65 -10.19
N SER A 175 -10.57 9.06 -11.42
CA SER A 175 -10.00 10.29 -12.00
C SER A 175 -10.94 10.88 -13.04
N ASP A 176 -10.96 12.19 -13.24
CA ASP A 176 -11.81 12.88 -14.22
C ASP A 176 -13.30 12.41 -14.18
N SER A 177 -13.80 12.05 -13.00
CA SER A 177 -15.08 11.38 -12.78
C SER A 177 -16.05 12.24 -11.95
N SER A 178 -17.30 11.80 -11.86
CA SER A 178 -18.34 12.43 -11.05
C SER A 178 -18.73 11.52 -9.88
N VAL A 179 -18.43 11.93 -8.64
CA VAL A 179 -18.66 11.13 -7.43
C VAL A 179 -19.62 11.85 -6.48
N THR A 180 -20.72 11.21 -6.12
CA THR A 180 -21.67 11.74 -5.14
C THR A 180 -21.79 10.79 -3.96
N ILE A 181 -21.52 11.28 -2.75
CA ILE A 181 -21.89 10.56 -1.52
C ILE A 181 -23.31 10.98 -1.14
N ASP A 182 -24.29 10.11 -1.36
CA ASP A 182 -25.70 10.37 -1.05
C ASP A 182 -26.06 9.79 0.33
N GLY A 183 -25.92 10.62 1.37
CA GLY A 183 -26.19 10.23 2.74
C GLY A 183 -25.30 10.89 3.76
N THR A 184 -25.05 10.19 4.87
CA THR A 184 -23.96 10.54 5.78
C THR A 184 -22.65 10.22 5.10
N ASN A 185 -21.67 11.12 5.18
CA ASN A 185 -20.32 10.90 4.64
C ASN A 185 -19.31 10.52 5.73
N THR A 186 -19.77 9.79 6.75
CA THR A 186 -18.94 9.40 7.88
C THR A 186 -18.00 8.29 7.42
N GLY A 187 -16.69 8.52 7.52
CA GLY A 187 -15.67 7.54 7.07
C GLY A 187 -15.49 7.47 5.55
N ASP A 188 -16.31 8.20 4.78
CA ASP A 188 -16.24 8.14 3.32
C ASP A 188 -15.08 8.98 2.79
N TYR A 189 -14.35 8.42 1.85
CA TYR A 189 -13.16 9.01 1.29
C TYR A 189 -13.20 8.98 -0.24
N VAL A 190 -12.99 10.13 -0.86
CA VAL A 190 -12.90 10.24 -2.32
C VAL A 190 -11.52 10.76 -2.68
N SER A 191 -10.86 10.10 -3.61
CA SER A 191 -9.54 10.47 -4.11
C SER A 191 -9.47 10.30 -5.61
N GLY A 192 -8.57 11.06 -6.24
CA GLY A 192 -8.53 11.10 -7.69
C GLY A 192 -8.40 12.51 -8.24
N SER A 193 -7.80 12.64 -9.42
CA SER A 193 -7.57 13.97 -10.00
C SER A 193 -8.65 14.34 -10.99
N GLY A 194 -9.11 15.59 -10.92
CA GLY A 194 -10.08 16.10 -11.90
C GLY A 194 -11.53 15.72 -11.61
N ASP A 195 -11.80 15.14 -10.44
CA ASP A 195 -13.15 14.71 -10.09
C ASP A 195 -14.04 15.89 -9.70
N THR A 196 -15.33 15.68 -9.92
CA THR A 196 -16.41 16.59 -9.53
C THR A 196 -17.42 15.84 -8.69
N GLY A 197 -18.18 16.53 -7.86
CA GLY A 197 -19.09 15.82 -6.98
C GLY A 197 -19.64 16.62 -5.83
N SER A 198 -20.19 15.91 -4.85
CA SER A 198 -20.77 16.52 -3.67
C SER A 198 -20.67 15.62 -2.44
N ASN A 199 -20.76 16.27 -1.27
CA ASN A 199 -20.79 15.65 0.06
C ASN A 199 -19.51 14.90 0.46
N TRP A 200 -18.36 15.40 0.03
CA TRP A 200 -17.08 14.82 0.40
C TRP A 200 -16.48 15.34 1.72
N ASP A 201 -17.05 16.41 2.29
CA ASP A 201 -16.53 17.04 3.51
C ASP A 201 -17.12 16.36 4.76
N ASP A 202 -16.40 15.41 5.38
CA ASP A 202 -16.87 14.74 6.59
C ASP A 202 -16.94 15.73 7.79
N PRO A 203 -18.12 15.98 8.38
CA PRO A 203 -18.26 16.84 9.55
C PRO A 203 -17.64 16.26 10.83
N THR A 204 -17.25 14.98 10.83
CA THR A 204 -16.60 14.28 11.96
C THR A 204 -15.08 14.14 11.83
N GLY A 205 -14.51 14.49 10.67
CA GLY A 205 -13.06 14.62 10.43
C GLY A 205 -12.32 13.31 10.11
N SER A 206 -13.03 12.21 9.82
CA SER A 206 -12.49 10.90 9.43
C SER A 206 -12.75 10.53 7.96
N GLY A 207 -13.24 11.46 7.14
CA GLY A 207 -13.46 11.30 5.70
C GLY A 207 -13.16 12.59 4.93
N GLY A 208 -13.04 12.54 3.61
CA GLY A 208 -12.60 13.71 2.83
C GLY A 208 -12.43 13.48 1.33
N TYR A 209 -12.40 14.59 0.57
CA TYR A 209 -11.93 14.58 -0.83
C TYR A 209 -10.46 14.98 -0.96
N ILE A 210 -9.71 14.19 -1.73
CA ILE A 210 -8.31 14.45 -2.07
C ILE A 210 -8.17 14.56 -3.59
N ASP A 211 -7.99 15.79 -4.10
CA ASP A 211 -7.69 16.09 -5.52
C ASP A 211 -6.18 16.19 -5.80
N PRO A 212 -5.48 15.20 -6.36
CA PRO A 212 -4.07 15.28 -6.74
C PRO A 212 -3.75 16.35 -7.81
N GLY A 213 -4.75 16.97 -8.45
CA GLY A 213 -4.62 17.96 -9.52
C GLY A 213 -4.53 19.42 -9.06
N ALA A 214 -5.15 19.77 -7.92
CA ALA A 214 -4.77 20.95 -7.16
C ALA A 214 -3.41 20.68 -6.48
N GLY A 215 -2.55 21.67 -6.29
CA GLY A 215 -1.25 21.44 -5.62
C GLY A 215 -1.46 20.84 -4.22
N TYR A 216 -1.17 19.54 -4.05
CA TYR A 216 -1.56 18.76 -2.86
C TYR A 216 -0.39 18.30 -1.97
N TYR A 217 -0.73 18.16 -0.69
CA TYR A 217 0.01 17.54 0.40
C TYR A 217 -0.74 16.24 0.78
N GLY A 218 -0.12 15.06 0.69
CA GLY A 218 -0.62 13.77 1.17
C GLY A 218 -0.57 13.66 2.70
N TYR A 219 -1.08 12.56 3.27
CA TYR A 219 -1.11 12.24 4.71
C TYR A 219 -0.83 10.73 4.91
N GLY A 220 0.01 10.34 5.86
CA GLY A 220 0.12 9.00 6.46
C GLY A 220 -0.10 9.12 7.98
N LEU A 221 -0.91 8.25 8.60
CA LEU A 221 -1.45 8.42 9.96
C LEU A 221 -1.03 7.28 10.89
N THR A 222 -0.41 7.58 12.04
CA THR A 222 0.03 6.55 13.01
C THR A 222 -0.80 6.59 14.30
N ARG A 223 -1.54 5.53 14.68
CA ARG A 223 -2.41 5.47 15.91
C ARG A 223 -2.00 4.41 16.98
N TRP A 224 -2.38 4.58 18.26
CA TRP A 224 -1.96 3.71 19.41
C TRP A 224 -3.08 2.98 20.22
N GLN A 225 -2.74 1.88 20.93
CA GLN A 225 -3.63 1.06 21.81
C GLN A 225 -3.50 1.36 23.34
N ASN A 226 -4.59 1.79 24.00
CA ASN A 226 -4.61 2.14 25.42
C ASN A 226 -4.42 0.97 26.42
N ARG A 227 -3.69 1.22 27.53
CA ARG A 227 -3.30 0.23 28.57
C ARG A 227 -4.34 0.05 29.72
N ASP A 228 -5.63 0.30 29.46
CA ASP A 228 -6.72 0.11 30.44
C ASP A 228 -7.85 -0.76 29.83
N PRO A 229 -8.22 -1.92 30.41
CA PRO A 229 -9.16 -2.90 29.82
C PRO A 229 -10.62 -2.43 29.68
N GLY A 230 -10.95 -1.18 30.02
CA GLY A 230 -12.32 -0.65 30.05
C GLY A 230 -12.82 -0.01 28.75
N ALA A 231 -11.95 0.20 27.75
CA ALA A 231 -12.27 0.86 26.48
C ALA A 231 -12.11 -0.08 25.28
N ALA A 232 -12.63 -1.31 25.39
CA ALA A 232 -12.70 -2.26 24.28
C ALA A 232 -13.74 -1.82 23.23
N LYS A 233 -13.42 -0.77 22.47
CA LYS A 233 -13.75 -0.66 21.05
C LYS A 233 -12.40 -0.54 20.34
N ILE A 234 -11.78 -1.68 20.09
CA ILE A 234 -10.70 -1.77 19.11
C ILE A 234 -11.39 -1.44 17.79
N ALA A 235 -11.25 -0.20 17.32
CA ALA A 235 -11.51 0.11 15.93
C ALA A 235 -10.55 -0.76 15.12
N ALA A 236 -11.08 -1.57 14.21
CA ALA A 236 -10.29 -2.14 13.15
C ALA A 236 -9.60 -0.96 12.45
N ALA A 237 -8.28 -0.95 12.43
CA ALA A 237 -7.53 0.13 11.80
C ALA A 237 -7.72 0.01 10.28
N GLU A 238 -8.08 1.10 9.63
CA GLU A 238 -8.02 1.24 8.17
C GLU A 238 -6.55 1.00 7.74
N HIS A 239 -6.32 -0.06 6.97
CA HIS A 239 -5.05 -0.36 6.34
C HIS A 239 -5.24 -0.27 4.84
N SER A 240 -4.31 0.36 4.12
CA SER A 240 -4.28 0.26 2.67
C SER A 240 -3.90 -1.17 2.27
N ASP A 241 -4.69 -1.83 1.42
CA ASP A 241 -4.25 -3.08 0.76
C ASP A 241 -3.01 -2.87 -0.14
N SER A 242 -2.65 -1.61 -0.41
CA SER A 242 -1.43 -1.26 -1.11
C SER A 242 -0.25 -1.28 -0.15
N VAL A 243 0.82 -1.97 -0.56
CA VAL A 243 2.12 -1.94 0.13
C VAL A 243 2.81 -0.57 0.00
N TYR A 244 2.35 0.28 -0.94
CA TYR A 244 3.01 1.53 -1.32
C TYR A 244 2.03 2.71 -1.40
N GLU A 245 2.53 3.91 -1.12
CA GLU A 245 1.83 5.21 -1.24
C GLU A 245 1.55 5.64 -2.70
N GLY A 246 1.92 4.80 -3.66
CA GLY A 246 1.81 5.11 -5.09
C GLY A 246 2.80 6.16 -5.60
N ALA A 247 3.78 6.58 -4.79
CA ALA A 247 4.84 7.49 -5.20
C ALA A 247 6.20 7.10 -4.59
N LYS A 248 7.29 7.47 -5.27
CA LYS A 248 8.66 7.27 -4.76
C LYS A 248 9.62 8.37 -5.19
N TRP A 249 10.78 8.43 -4.56
CA TRP A 249 11.85 9.33 -5.02
C TRP A 249 12.45 8.86 -6.35
N ALA A 250 12.67 9.81 -7.26
CA ALA A 250 13.34 9.53 -8.52
C ALA A 250 14.87 9.37 -8.34
N ASP A 251 15.45 10.14 -7.42
CA ASP A 251 16.88 10.14 -7.13
C ASP A 251 17.23 9.22 -5.96
N LYS A 252 18.44 8.64 -6.00
CA LYS A 252 18.97 7.82 -4.90
C LYS A 252 19.49 8.62 -3.71
N THR A 253 19.81 9.89 -3.94
CA THR A 253 20.26 10.79 -2.90
C THR A 253 19.12 11.71 -2.57
N ILE A 254 18.66 11.64 -1.33
CA ILE A 254 17.52 12.39 -0.81
C ILE A 254 18.06 13.29 0.29
N THR A 255 17.79 14.58 0.18
CA THR A 255 18.16 15.54 1.21
C THR A 255 17.14 15.52 2.34
N TRP A 256 17.59 15.64 3.58
CA TRP A 256 16.68 15.80 4.71
C TRP A 256 17.15 16.88 5.67
N SER A 257 16.22 17.49 6.42
CA SER A 257 16.55 18.50 7.41
C SER A 257 15.63 18.43 8.63
N PHE A 258 16.13 18.90 9.77
CA PHE A 258 15.27 19.27 10.88
C PHE A 258 14.53 20.57 10.54
N ALA A 259 13.21 20.54 10.64
CA ALA A 259 12.36 21.68 10.33
C ALA A 259 12.54 22.82 11.35
N SER A 260 12.20 24.03 10.92
CA SER A 260 11.96 25.15 11.84
C SER A 260 10.48 25.20 12.24
N ALA A 261 10.17 25.77 13.40
CA ALA A 261 8.80 26.07 13.78
C ALA A 261 8.10 26.92 12.71
N GLY A 262 6.87 26.57 12.32
CA GLY A 262 6.15 27.14 11.18
C GLY A 262 6.00 26.16 10.00
N ASN A 263 5.31 26.58 8.93
CA ASN A 263 5.01 25.75 7.75
C ASN A 263 4.41 24.36 8.06
N GLY A 264 3.57 24.32 9.11
CA GLY A 264 2.89 23.10 9.54
C GLY A 264 3.64 22.28 10.60
N PHE A 265 4.75 22.77 11.15
CA PHE A 265 5.40 22.23 12.35
C PHE A 265 5.11 23.13 13.55
N SER A 266 4.81 22.52 14.71
CA SER A 266 4.63 23.24 15.98
C SER A 266 5.95 23.74 16.52
N ASP A 267 6.98 22.89 16.50
CA ASP A 267 8.31 23.21 16.99
C ASP A 267 9.41 22.44 16.24
N ALA A 268 10.65 22.91 16.38
CA ALA A 268 11.84 22.26 15.87
C ALA A 268 12.35 21.19 16.85
N ILE A 269 12.86 20.08 16.31
CA ILE A 269 13.54 19.04 17.12
C ILE A 269 14.95 19.55 17.46
N SER A 270 15.14 20.00 18.70
CA SER A 270 16.39 20.63 19.13
C SER A 270 17.16 19.85 20.21
N ASP A 271 16.50 18.92 20.90
CA ASP A 271 17.16 18.05 21.88
C ASP A 271 18.11 17.06 21.20
N VAL A 272 19.27 16.83 21.82
CA VAL A 272 20.33 16.01 21.23
C VAL A 272 19.93 14.54 21.15
N ALA A 273 19.18 14.02 22.13
CA ALA A 273 18.76 12.62 22.14
C ALA A 273 17.64 12.37 21.11
N GLU A 274 16.72 13.32 20.95
CA GLU A 274 15.68 13.29 19.92
C GLU A 274 16.31 13.32 18.52
N ARG A 275 17.24 14.25 18.26
CA ARG A 275 17.95 14.33 16.97
C ARG A 275 18.73 13.06 16.66
N ALA A 276 19.41 12.50 17.65
CA ALA A 276 20.15 11.24 17.49
C ALA A 276 19.24 10.06 17.15
N ALA A 277 17.98 10.05 17.61
CA ALA A 277 17.00 9.03 17.26
C ALA A 277 16.53 9.17 15.79
N ILE A 278 16.25 10.40 15.34
CA ILE A 278 15.90 10.66 13.93
C ILE A 278 17.04 10.25 12.99
N GLU A 279 18.28 10.61 13.34
CA GLU A 279 19.47 10.22 12.56
C GLU A 279 19.64 8.69 12.48
N GLN A 280 19.36 7.96 13.57
CA GLN A 280 19.37 6.49 13.60
C GLN A 280 18.27 5.88 12.71
N ALA A 281 17.09 6.49 12.67
CA ALA A 281 16.02 6.05 11.80
C ALA A 281 16.40 6.19 10.31
N PHE A 282 16.97 7.34 9.90
CA PHE A 282 17.51 7.51 8.54
C PHE A 282 18.63 6.52 8.21
N GLN A 283 19.54 6.23 9.16
CA GLN A 283 20.59 5.23 8.95
C GLN A 283 20.02 3.82 8.73
N SER A 284 18.97 3.45 9.47
CA SER A 284 18.27 2.17 9.31
C SER A 284 17.65 2.05 7.92
N TRP A 285 16.94 3.09 7.47
CA TRP A 285 16.37 3.12 6.13
C TRP A 285 17.41 3.18 5.01
N ALA A 286 18.53 3.90 5.18
CA ALA A 286 19.63 3.92 4.21
C ALA A 286 20.18 2.50 3.99
N LYS A 287 20.39 1.77 5.08
CA LYS A 287 20.89 0.40 5.05
C LYS A 287 19.90 -0.57 4.40
N ALA A 288 18.60 -0.40 4.64
CA ALA A 288 17.56 -1.27 4.09
C ALA A 288 17.32 -1.02 2.60
N SER A 289 17.19 0.25 2.20
CA SER A 289 16.80 0.69 0.85
C SER A 289 17.96 0.80 -0.15
N GLY A 290 19.17 1.08 0.33
CA GLY A 290 20.30 1.47 -0.53
C GLY A 290 20.26 2.91 -1.04
N LEU A 291 19.38 3.75 -0.48
CA LEU A 291 19.35 5.20 -0.70
C LEU A 291 20.42 5.90 0.14
N ASN A 292 20.81 7.10 -0.28
CA ASN A 292 21.67 8.00 0.49
C ASN A 292 20.81 9.13 1.08
N PHE A 293 20.93 9.38 2.38
CA PHE A 293 20.29 10.51 3.05
C PHE A 293 21.35 11.55 3.41
N ASP A 294 21.27 12.71 2.78
CA ASP A 294 22.19 13.82 3.01
C ASP A 294 21.50 14.86 3.91
N GLU A 295 21.91 14.92 5.18
CA GLU A 295 21.41 15.95 6.11
C GLU A 295 21.89 17.33 5.66
N VAL A 296 20.95 18.28 5.50
CA VAL A 296 21.25 19.69 5.30
C VAL A 296 20.93 20.49 6.57
N ALA A 297 21.46 21.71 6.66
CA ALA A 297 21.29 22.53 7.86
C ALA A 297 19.81 22.73 8.21
N ALA A 298 19.49 22.63 9.50
CA ALA A 298 18.13 22.79 10.03
C ALA A 298 17.47 24.09 9.54
N GLY A 299 16.19 23.99 9.18
CA GLY A 299 15.39 25.09 8.61
C GLY A 299 15.63 25.36 7.13
N ASN A 300 16.59 24.69 6.47
CA ASN A 300 16.68 24.69 5.02
C ASN A 300 15.64 23.74 4.42
N ALA A 301 15.06 24.14 3.30
CA ALA A 301 14.23 23.27 2.49
C ALA A 301 15.03 22.03 2.06
N ALA A 302 14.43 20.86 2.24
CA ALA A 302 14.97 19.56 1.88
C ALA A 302 13.87 18.69 1.26
N ASP A 303 14.23 17.54 0.72
CA ASP A 303 13.26 16.58 0.18
C ASP A 303 12.40 15.99 1.31
N ILE A 304 12.98 15.79 2.49
CA ILE A 304 12.30 15.34 3.71
C ILE A 304 12.57 16.33 4.85
N GLU A 305 11.53 17.00 5.35
CA GLU A 305 11.60 17.85 6.54
C GLU A 305 11.03 17.11 7.75
N VAL A 306 11.76 17.06 8.87
CA VAL A 306 11.32 16.36 10.10
C VAL A 306 11.15 17.36 11.24
N GLY A 307 10.00 17.35 11.91
CA GLY A 307 9.71 18.29 13.00
C GLY A 307 8.54 17.85 13.88
N PHE A 308 8.27 18.64 14.92
CA PHE A 308 7.13 18.39 15.80
C PHE A 308 5.83 18.97 15.24
N SER A 309 4.70 18.38 15.59
CA SER A 309 3.37 18.89 15.29
C SER A 309 2.40 18.59 16.44
N HIS A 310 1.37 19.43 16.57
CA HIS A 310 0.27 19.20 17.50
C HIS A 310 -0.70 18.18 16.89
N LEU A 311 -0.53 16.89 17.19
CA LEU A 311 -1.40 15.82 16.69
C LEU A 311 -2.55 15.52 17.64
N ASN A 312 -2.52 16.05 18.88
CA ASN A 312 -3.57 15.89 19.87
C ASN A 312 -3.94 14.41 20.16
N PRO A 313 -2.97 13.56 20.57
CA PRO A 313 -3.14 12.11 20.71
C PRO A 313 -4.28 11.73 21.65
N ALA A 314 -4.64 12.59 22.61
CA ALA A 314 -5.77 12.35 23.50
C ALA A 314 -7.13 12.29 22.77
N SER A 315 -7.25 12.91 21.60
CA SER A 315 -8.47 12.93 20.78
C SER A 315 -8.33 12.20 19.45
N THR A 316 -7.15 12.19 18.85
CA THR A 316 -6.89 11.58 17.53
C THR A 316 -6.31 10.18 17.62
N ASN A 317 -5.75 9.81 18.80
CA ASN A 317 -4.84 8.69 18.99
C ASN A 317 -3.58 8.74 18.12
N GLU A 318 -3.26 9.87 17.49
CA GLU A 318 -2.14 10.00 16.56
C GLU A 318 -0.87 10.51 17.24
N ILE A 319 0.27 9.88 16.95
CA ILE A 319 1.59 10.28 17.47
C ILE A 319 2.63 10.56 16.37
N GLY A 320 2.26 10.32 15.13
CA GLY A 320 3.03 10.66 13.95
C GLY A 320 2.12 10.87 12.75
N LEU A 321 2.58 11.72 11.82
CA LEU A 321 1.89 12.07 10.59
C LEU A 321 2.90 12.43 9.50
N THR A 322 2.85 11.76 8.35
CA THR A 322 3.69 12.13 7.21
C THR A 322 2.88 12.83 6.16
N LYS A 323 3.34 14.00 5.68
CA LYS A 323 2.74 14.67 4.53
C LYS A 323 3.66 14.63 3.33
N TYR A 324 3.13 14.42 2.13
CA TYR A 324 3.99 14.34 0.93
C TYR A 324 3.36 14.94 -0.33
N GLY A 325 4.14 15.66 -1.13
CA GLY A 325 3.75 16.04 -2.48
C GLY A 325 4.13 14.93 -3.47
N LYS A 326 3.24 14.64 -4.42
CA LYS A 326 3.53 13.72 -5.54
C LYS A 326 3.19 14.36 -6.88
N LYS A 327 3.95 14.02 -7.92
CA LYS A 327 3.67 14.37 -9.31
C LYS A 327 4.03 13.22 -10.22
N LYS A 328 3.03 12.64 -10.90
CA LYS A 328 3.20 11.49 -11.82
C LYS A 328 3.96 10.32 -11.16
N GLY A 329 3.58 9.96 -9.92
CA GLY A 329 4.22 8.87 -9.16
C GLY A 329 5.60 9.20 -8.58
N VAL A 330 6.06 10.45 -8.68
CA VAL A 330 7.34 10.89 -8.11
C VAL A 330 7.10 11.82 -6.92
N LEU A 331 7.76 11.55 -5.79
CA LEU A 331 7.73 12.41 -4.61
C LEU A 331 8.43 13.75 -4.91
N THR A 332 7.85 14.85 -4.44
CA THR A 332 8.35 16.23 -4.69
C THR A 332 8.70 17.01 -3.43
N GLY A 333 8.49 16.43 -2.25
CA GLY A 333 8.72 17.04 -0.94
C GLY A 333 7.87 16.34 0.11
N THR A 334 8.44 16.10 1.29
CA THR A 334 7.76 15.39 2.37
C THR A 334 8.02 16.07 3.72
N GLN A 335 7.06 15.95 4.62
CA GLN A 335 7.12 16.44 5.99
C GLN A 335 6.77 15.28 6.93
N ALA A 336 7.77 14.72 7.60
CA ALA A 336 7.56 13.73 8.66
C ALA A 336 7.32 14.47 9.98
N LYS A 337 6.10 14.36 10.51
CA LYS A 337 5.67 15.11 11.70
C LYS A 337 5.53 14.14 12.86
N LEU A 338 6.24 14.43 13.94
CA LEU A 338 6.16 13.66 15.17
C LEU A 338 5.38 14.46 16.21
N GLU A 339 4.71 13.77 17.12
CA GLU A 339 3.95 14.43 18.18
C GLU A 339 4.85 15.31 19.05
N ASP A 340 4.35 16.50 19.37
CA ASP A 340 5.02 17.51 20.17
C ASP A 340 5.19 17.04 21.64
N PRO A 341 6.42 16.98 22.19
CA PRO A 341 6.66 16.58 23.57
C PRO A 341 6.00 17.49 24.62
N ASN A 342 5.58 18.69 24.25
CA ASN A 342 4.81 19.56 25.14
C ASN A 342 3.37 19.07 25.34
N GLU A 343 2.82 18.30 24.41
CA GLU A 343 1.48 17.69 24.48
C GLU A 343 1.56 16.23 24.93
N ALA A 344 2.51 15.46 24.42
CA ALA A 344 2.83 14.10 24.86
C ALA A 344 4.29 13.99 25.35
N PRO A 345 4.56 14.14 26.66
CA PRO A 345 5.93 14.17 27.18
C PRO A 345 6.75 12.92 26.84
N LEU A 346 7.98 13.13 26.38
CA LEU A 346 8.96 12.06 26.19
C LEU A 346 9.68 11.74 27.51
N ALA A 347 9.81 10.45 27.81
CA ALA A 347 10.61 9.97 28.94
C ALA A 347 11.40 8.72 28.56
N ALA A 348 12.54 8.51 29.23
CA ALA A 348 13.31 7.29 29.06
C ALA A 348 12.53 6.09 29.63
N ASN A 349 12.31 5.08 28.80
CA ASN A 349 11.72 3.81 29.21
C ASN A 349 12.75 2.93 29.96
N ALA A 350 12.34 1.70 30.33
CA ALA A 350 13.21 0.77 31.06
C ALA A 350 14.48 0.34 30.29
N SER A 351 14.46 0.41 28.95
CA SER A 351 15.63 0.17 28.08
C SER A 351 16.45 1.43 27.82
N GLY A 352 16.04 2.59 28.33
CA GLY A 352 16.73 3.88 28.15
C GLY A 352 16.39 4.60 26.85
N GLN A 353 15.43 4.11 26.06
CA GLN A 353 14.94 4.77 24.85
C GLN A 353 13.90 5.84 25.20
N LEU A 354 13.86 6.92 24.42
CA LEU A 354 12.80 7.91 24.53
C LEU A 354 11.47 7.29 24.10
N ALA A 355 10.44 7.41 24.94
CA ALA A 355 9.09 6.93 24.67
C ALA A 355 8.06 7.99 25.05
N TYR A 356 6.97 8.03 24.28
CA TYR A 356 5.86 8.94 24.55
C TYR A 356 5.10 8.48 25.79
N ALA A 357 4.91 9.39 26.74
CA ALA A 357 4.21 9.10 27.98
C ALA A 357 2.80 8.57 27.70
N ASN A 358 2.40 7.57 28.48
CA ASN A 358 1.13 6.86 28.32
C ASN A 358 0.98 6.13 26.98
N THR A 359 2.07 5.84 26.27
CA THR A 359 2.09 4.96 25.10
C THR A 359 3.12 3.85 25.26
N ASP A 360 3.02 2.79 24.45
CA ASP A 360 4.08 1.76 24.32
C ASP A 360 5.04 2.09 23.14
N ALA A 361 4.84 3.22 22.45
CA ALA A 361 5.62 3.64 21.29
C ALA A 361 6.89 4.40 21.71
N THR A 362 8.01 4.04 21.09
CA THR A 362 9.26 4.80 21.25
C THR A 362 9.35 5.93 20.22
N PHE A 363 10.06 7.00 20.56
CA PHE A 363 10.26 8.14 19.67
C PHE A 363 10.97 7.73 18.35
N GLU A 364 11.99 6.87 18.46
CA GLU A 364 12.71 6.32 17.30
C GLU A 364 11.80 5.45 16.41
N GLN A 365 10.90 4.68 17.02
CA GLN A 365 9.95 3.85 16.29
C GLN A 365 8.95 4.69 15.50
N VAL A 366 8.41 5.76 16.09
CA VAL A 366 7.55 6.71 15.36
C VAL A 366 8.35 7.32 14.19
N ALA A 367 9.59 7.76 14.43
CA ALA A 367 10.45 8.28 13.38
C ALA A 367 10.69 7.28 12.25
N LEU A 368 10.93 6.00 12.57
CA LEU A 368 11.09 4.94 11.58
C LEU A 368 9.84 4.78 10.73
N HIS A 369 8.66 4.76 11.35
CA HIS A 369 7.38 4.63 10.67
C HIS A 369 7.12 5.82 9.71
N GLU A 370 7.22 7.05 10.22
CA GLU A 370 7.00 8.26 9.41
C GLU A 370 7.99 8.39 8.25
N ILE A 371 9.27 8.06 8.48
CA ILE A 371 10.25 8.06 7.39
C ILE A 371 9.88 6.99 6.35
N GLY A 372 9.31 5.86 6.74
CA GLY A 372 8.81 4.86 5.78
C GLY A 372 7.77 5.40 4.81
N HIS A 373 6.78 6.15 5.31
CA HIS A 373 5.84 6.90 4.46
C HIS A 373 6.54 7.95 3.59
N ALA A 374 7.52 8.68 4.14
CA ALA A 374 8.30 9.66 3.39
C ALA A 374 9.15 9.01 2.26
N LEU A 375 9.32 7.69 2.29
CA LEU A 375 9.93 6.89 1.23
C LEU A 375 8.91 6.23 0.29
N GLY A 376 7.61 6.33 0.57
CA GLY A 376 6.54 5.79 -0.26
C GLY A 376 6.04 4.41 0.15
N LEU A 377 6.34 3.94 1.36
CA LEU A 377 5.71 2.74 1.93
C LEU A 377 4.39 3.13 2.59
N ALA A 378 3.34 2.34 2.37
CA ALA A 378 2.06 2.53 3.03
C ALA A 378 1.98 1.71 4.33
N ASP A 379 0.95 2.00 5.12
CA ASP A 379 0.59 1.23 6.30
C ASP A 379 0.31 -0.24 5.99
N THR A 380 0.55 -1.11 6.97
CA THR A 380 0.24 -2.55 6.89
C THR A 380 -0.33 -3.06 8.20
N ASP A 381 -1.08 -4.16 8.17
CA ASP A 381 -1.50 -4.89 9.37
C ASP A 381 -0.48 -5.98 9.79
N ALA A 382 0.61 -6.13 9.03
CA ALA A 382 1.60 -7.17 9.24
C ALA A 382 2.22 -7.10 10.65
N ALA A 383 2.07 -8.20 11.41
CA ALA A 383 2.60 -8.30 12.76
C ALA A 383 4.14 -8.13 12.78
N GLY A 384 4.63 -7.26 13.65
CA GLY A 384 6.06 -6.96 13.80
C GLY A 384 6.63 -5.99 12.76
N SER A 385 5.84 -5.56 11.78
CA SER A 385 6.21 -4.51 10.82
C SER A 385 6.28 -3.15 11.49
N VAL A 386 7.35 -2.37 11.25
CA VAL A 386 7.40 -0.99 11.75
C VAL A 386 6.38 -0.12 11.02
N MET A 387 6.04 -0.45 9.77
CA MET A 387 4.96 0.19 9.00
C MET A 387 3.57 -0.27 9.45
N ASN A 388 3.45 -0.91 10.62
CA ASN A 388 2.14 -1.23 11.14
C ASN A 388 1.43 0.03 11.65
N ALA A 389 0.17 0.24 11.25
CA ALA A 389 -0.60 1.42 11.67
C ALA A 389 -0.74 1.52 13.20
N VAL A 390 -0.54 0.41 13.93
CA VAL A 390 -0.51 0.35 15.40
C VAL A 390 0.90 0.02 15.92
N LEU A 391 1.55 1.04 16.48
CA LEU A 391 2.87 0.89 17.10
C LEU A 391 2.77 0.30 18.52
N ASN A 392 3.63 -0.67 18.81
CA ASN A 392 3.72 -1.36 20.09
C ASN A 392 5.15 -1.89 20.35
N ALA A 393 5.34 -2.68 21.41
CA ALA A 393 6.65 -3.20 21.79
C ALA A 393 7.24 -4.23 20.79
N ASP A 394 6.40 -4.86 19.96
CA ASP A 394 6.80 -5.94 19.06
C ASP A 394 7.23 -5.45 17.67
N ASN A 395 7.09 -4.15 17.36
CA ASN A 395 7.44 -3.54 16.06
C ASN A 395 8.30 -2.28 16.18
N GLN A 396 9.28 -2.29 17.08
CA GLN A 396 10.16 -1.14 17.32
C GLN A 396 11.27 -0.93 16.28
N GLY A 397 11.40 -1.80 15.28
CA GLY A 397 12.46 -1.74 14.27
C GLY A 397 12.05 -2.39 12.96
N LEU A 398 12.87 -2.20 11.92
CA LEU A 398 12.59 -2.73 10.58
C LEU A 398 12.48 -4.26 10.59
N SER A 399 11.32 -4.77 10.20
CA SER A 399 11.08 -6.18 9.95
C SER A 399 11.67 -6.63 8.62
N THR A 400 11.69 -7.95 8.38
CA THR A 400 12.05 -8.49 7.07
C THR A 400 11.08 -8.04 5.97
N THR A 401 9.82 -7.80 6.31
CA THR A 401 8.79 -7.30 5.38
C THR A 401 9.09 -5.86 4.99
N ASP A 402 9.39 -5.00 5.95
CA ASP A 402 9.76 -3.59 5.70
C ASP A 402 10.96 -3.48 4.76
N ILE A 403 12.00 -4.28 5.03
CA ILE A 403 13.21 -4.32 4.22
C ILE A 403 12.91 -4.81 2.79
N ALA A 404 12.10 -5.86 2.64
CA ALA A 404 11.74 -6.38 1.33
C ALA A 404 10.93 -5.36 0.52
N ASN A 405 9.97 -4.68 1.15
CA ASN A 405 9.09 -3.71 0.50
C ASN A 405 9.89 -2.48 0.03
N VAL A 406 10.74 -1.90 0.89
CA VAL A 406 11.56 -0.75 0.49
C VAL A 406 12.58 -1.11 -0.58
N GLN A 407 13.15 -2.32 -0.54
CA GLN A 407 14.03 -2.81 -1.61
C GLN A 407 13.27 -2.98 -2.92
N GLY A 408 12.06 -3.54 -2.89
CA GLY A 408 11.19 -3.65 -4.06
C GLY A 408 10.91 -2.30 -4.71
N LEU A 409 10.68 -1.27 -3.90
CA LEU A 409 10.39 0.09 -4.37
C LEU A 409 11.59 0.74 -5.08
N TYR A 410 12.81 0.51 -4.59
CA TYR A 410 14.04 1.20 -5.01
C TYR A 410 15.07 0.36 -5.79
N ALA A 411 14.80 -0.93 -6.04
CA ALA A 411 15.71 -1.84 -6.73
C ALA A 411 16.15 -1.41 -8.15
N ASN A 412 15.40 -0.51 -8.82
CA ASN A 412 15.61 -0.13 -10.22
C ASN A 412 16.19 1.28 -10.47
N VAL A 413 16.60 2.03 -9.44
CA VAL A 413 17.24 3.33 -9.70
C VAL A 413 18.68 3.06 -10.19
N SER A 414 18.93 3.23 -11.49
CA SER A 414 20.26 3.04 -12.07
C SER A 414 21.17 4.20 -11.65
N ALA A 415 22.38 3.89 -11.16
CA ALA A 415 23.37 4.91 -10.84
C ALA A 415 23.75 5.70 -12.11
N SER A 416 23.57 7.02 -12.09
CA SER A 416 24.08 7.89 -13.14
C SER A 416 25.61 7.78 -13.19
N SER A 417 26.11 7.40 -14.36
CA SER A 417 27.53 7.26 -14.64
C SER A 417 28.21 8.63 -14.63
N GLY A 418 29.13 8.86 -13.69
CA GLY A 418 30.23 9.82 -13.87
C GLY A 418 30.50 10.78 -12.72
N ALA A 419 31.12 10.30 -11.65
CA ALA A 419 32.24 10.97 -10.96
C ALA A 419 32.80 9.99 -9.91
N VAL A 420 34.11 9.80 -9.90
CA VAL A 420 34.80 9.07 -8.82
C VAL A 420 34.57 9.85 -7.52
N SER A 421 33.65 9.39 -6.69
CA SER A 421 33.30 10.03 -5.41
C SER A 421 34.32 9.67 -4.33
N LEU A 422 34.58 10.63 -3.43
CA LEU A 422 35.47 10.53 -2.25
C LEU A 422 35.21 9.29 -1.37
N SER A 423 34.05 8.62 -1.53
CA SER A 423 33.72 7.35 -0.90
C SER A 423 34.56 6.16 -1.40
N GLN A 424 35.03 6.16 -2.66
CA GLN A 424 35.99 5.15 -3.14
C GLN A 424 37.39 5.36 -2.55
N VAL A 425 37.77 6.61 -2.28
CA VAL A 425 39.02 6.93 -1.57
C VAL A 425 38.91 6.56 -0.08
N HIS A 426 37.76 6.79 0.56
CA HIS A 426 37.51 6.36 1.94
C HIS A 426 37.47 4.83 2.10
N ARG A 427 36.98 4.10 1.10
CA ARG A 427 37.03 2.63 1.09
C ARG A 427 38.43 2.07 0.90
N LEU A 428 39.31 2.76 0.15
CA LEU A 428 40.72 2.39 0.06
C LEU A 428 41.47 2.67 1.37
N VAL A 429 41.14 3.78 2.05
CA VAL A 429 41.71 4.14 3.36
C VAL A 429 41.22 3.19 4.48
N GLN A 430 39.95 2.78 4.46
CA GLN A 430 39.41 1.80 5.42
C GLN A 430 39.86 0.35 5.12
N ALA A 431 40.14 0.01 3.86
CA ALA A 431 40.78 -1.25 3.49
C ALA A 431 42.26 -1.30 3.90
N MET A 432 42.95 -0.15 3.99
CA MET A 432 44.30 -0.05 4.55
C MET A 432 44.31 -0.01 6.09
N SER A 433 43.20 0.33 6.75
CA SER A 433 43.09 0.37 8.22
C SER A 433 42.55 -0.91 8.86
N THR A 434 42.23 -1.93 8.07
CA THR A 434 41.73 -3.24 8.54
C THR A 434 42.79 -4.35 8.45
N PHE A 435 44.05 -3.98 8.19
CA PHE A 435 45.20 -4.90 8.23
C PHE A 435 45.99 -4.75 9.54
N ASP A 436 45.32 -4.85 10.69
CA ASP A 436 45.87 -5.28 12.00
C ASP A 436 44.68 -5.33 13.01
N ALA A 437 44.43 -6.34 13.85
CA ALA A 437 45.28 -7.18 14.69
C ALA A 437 44.56 -8.50 15.06
N GLY A 438 45.16 -9.57 15.60
CA GLY A 438 46.50 -9.79 16.17
C GLY A 438 46.89 -11.29 16.07
N GLU A 439 47.93 -11.83 16.69
CA GLU A 439 48.75 -11.39 17.82
C GLU A 439 50.06 -12.21 17.83
N GLN A 440 51.07 -11.71 18.56
CA GLN A 440 52.35 -12.32 18.99
C GLN A 440 53.60 -12.11 18.10
N GLY A 441 54.34 -11.04 18.42
CA GLY A 441 55.80 -11.05 18.44
C GLY A 441 56.51 -10.16 17.43
N VAL A 442 56.95 -8.97 17.86
CA VAL A 442 58.37 -8.60 18.12
C VAL A 442 58.49 -7.07 18.13
N ASP A 443 59.09 -6.61 19.24
CA ASP A 443 59.56 -5.26 19.60
C ASP A 443 60.31 -4.50 18.50
N LEU A 444 59.94 -3.24 18.25
CA LEU A 444 60.85 -2.19 17.77
C LEU A 444 60.45 -0.81 18.33
N SER A 445 61.25 -0.33 19.30
CA SER A 445 61.23 1.04 19.82
C SER A 445 61.89 2.05 18.84
N PRO A 446 61.70 3.37 19.05
CA PRO A 446 61.58 4.37 17.98
C PRO A 446 62.92 4.99 17.58
N MET A 447 63.09 5.44 16.34
CA MET A 447 64.15 6.39 15.96
C MET A 447 63.81 7.29 14.75
N PRO A 448 64.43 8.48 14.65
CA PRO A 448 63.72 9.72 14.39
C PRO A 448 64.12 10.45 13.09
N GLU A 449 63.50 11.61 12.91
CA GLU A 449 63.74 12.59 11.86
C GLU A 449 65.16 13.21 11.90
N THR A 450 65.67 13.54 10.70
CA THR A 450 66.67 14.57 10.35
C THR A 450 68.20 14.28 10.34
N TYR A 451 68.74 14.46 9.12
CA TYR A 451 69.95 15.19 8.70
C TYR A 451 71.40 14.82 9.16
N LEU A 452 72.27 14.83 8.15
CA LEU A 452 73.72 15.16 8.10
C LEU A 452 74.78 14.05 8.20
N LEU A 453 75.46 13.85 7.06
CA LEU A 453 76.92 13.77 6.83
C LEU A 453 77.79 13.00 7.86
N LYS A 454 78.48 11.94 7.39
CA LYS A 454 79.97 11.86 7.33
C LYS A 454 80.47 10.45 6.95
N GLU A 455 81.19 10.40 5.83
CA GLU A 455 82.39 9.56 5.62
C GLU A 455 83.42 9.75 6.79
N PRO A 456 84.48 8.92 6.97
CA PRO A 456 84.87 7.68 6.29
C PRO A 456 85.39 6.59 7.29
N MET A 457 86.00 5.56 6.71
CA MET A 457 87.12 4.74 7.22
C MET A 457 86.80 3.33 7.69
N LEU A 458 86.79 2.46 6.68
CA LEU A 458 87.32 1.10 6.73
C LEU A 458 88.72 1.02 7.38
N ALA A 459 88.91 -0.02 8.18
CA ALA A 459 90.15 -0.78 8.34
C ALA A 459 89.75 -2.19 8.84
N SER A 460 90.30 -3.32 8.40
CA SER A 460 91.38 -3.61 7.47
C SER A 460 91.56 -5.15 7.45
N ARG A 461 92.31 -5.62 6.43
CA ARG A 461 93.14 -6.86 6.37
C ARG A 461 92.45 -8.09 5.78
N PHE A 462 93.01 -8.87 4.84
CA PHE A 462 94.37 -9.09 4.33
C PHE A 462 94.29 -9.38 2.80
N SER A 463 95.05 -8.69 1.94
CA SER A 463 96.30 -9.11 1.26
C SER A 463 96.16 -10.23 0.21
N HIS A 464 96.33 -9.89 -1.08
CA HIS A 464 97.52 -10.16 -1.93
C HIS A 464 97.59 -11.61 -2.46
N ALA A 465 97.97 -11.91 -3.71
CA ALA A 465 98.25 -11.14 -4.91
C ALA A 465 98.52 -12.13 -6.07
N HIS A 466 98.21 -11.68 -7.29
CA HIS A 466 98.99 -11.83 -8.53
C HIS A 466 99.09 -13.13 -9.35
N ALA A 467 99.13 -12.84 -10.67
CA ALA A 467 99.66 -13.56 -11.83
C ALA A 467 98.72 -14.61 -12.45
N ALA A 468 98.49 -14.65 -13.77
CA ALA A 468 99.08 -13.94 -14.90
C ALA A 468 98.05 -13.84 -16.05
#